data_AF-A0A7K4FBH2-F1
#
_entry.id   AF-A0A7K4FBH2-F1
#
_cell.length_a   1.000
_cell.length_b   1.000
_cell.length_c   1.000
_cell.angle_alpha   90.00
_cell.angle_beta   90.00
_cell.angle_gamma   90.00
#
_symmetry.space_group_name_H-M   'P 1'
#
loop_
_entity.id
_entity.type
_entity.pdbx_description
1 polymer ?
#
loop_
_entity_poly.entity_id
_entity_poly.type
_entity_poly.pdbx_seq_one_letter_code
_entity_poly.pdbx_strand_id
1 'polypeptide(L)'
;MSLSPDQGTQYGNLFSYKYYLRPLAHRLYGNSSTTKVKHQQNVQKLLQILFTNGTSTTWDMAKIKFHNDISAIRTKEKEYRRLLIGRTDRGRHSPGVLDVGLIVKDGKSYKKGSPSDQYRLSLHGILYCLDVLNLSHKDVEKMVSKYSNILPKIFGKWEYLKSIIEDDVYKLQILSKGLLLDNPNLVKDQRTPLYELMSYINIKYRRYYESISEKDLAEQISYWFYTYLLYQRKTSKANSNKTKTHLGVQKLQRVFKRDIELSDWYKEFFKEAENYYKDRTNMIKNSGIF
;
A
#
# COMPACT_ATOMS: atom_id res chain seq x y z
N MET A 1 23.05 -8.67 15.84
CA MET A 1 22.25 -7.76 16.70
C MET A 1 20.95 -7.49 15.98
N SER A 2 19.87 -8.14 16.41
CA SER A 2 18.53 -7.99 15.84
C SER A 2 17.98 -6.60 16.20
N LEU A 3 17.83 -5.76 15.19
CA LEU A 3 17.15 -4.48 15.33
C LEU A 3 15.65 -4.76 15.52
N SER A 4 15.05 -4.21 16.58
CA SER A 4 13.61 -4.23 16.81
C SER A 4 12.87 -3.65 15.58
N PRO A 5 11.87 -4.34 15.01
CA PRO A 5 11.37 -4.02 13.68
C PRO A 5 10.54 -2.74 13.54
N ASP A 6 10.13 -2.06 14.62
CA ASP A 6 9.39 -0.80 14.51
C ASP A 6 9.77 0.14 15.65
N GLN A 7 10.31 1.32 15.35
CA GLN A 7 10.51 2.41 16.32
C GLN A 7 9.16 3.06 16.69
N GLY A 8 8.19 2.26 17.13
CA GLY A 8 6.89 2.73 17.62
C GLY A 8 5.93 3.29 16.57
N THR A 9 6.18 3.09 15.27
CA THR A 9 5.20 3.47 14.24
C THR A 9 4.01 2.50 14.31
N GLN A 10 2.84 3.01 14.68
CA GLN A 10 1.59 2.27 14.58
C GLN A 10 0.92 2.57 13.23
N TYR A 11 0.48 1.53 12.54
CA TYR A 11 -0.28 1.64 11.30
C TYR A 11 -1.74 1.39 11.60
N GLY A 12 -2.65 2.11 10.94
CA GLY A 12 -4.03 1.64 10.80
C GLY A 12 -4.14 0.54 9.74
N ASN A 13 -5.20 -0.25 9.74
CA ASN A 13 -5.45 -1.19 8.64
C ASN A 13 -5.92 -0.45 7.35
N LEU A 14 -6.18 -1.17 6.26
CA LEU A 14 -6.65 -0.57 5.00
C LEU A 14 -7.97 0.21 5.11
N PHE A 15 -8.80 -0.06 6.11
CA PHE A 15 -10.01 0.74 6.36
C PHE A 15 -9.65 2.07 7.01
N SER A 16 -8.79 2.06 8.01
CA SER A 16 -8.26 3.29 8.60
C SER A 16 -7.53 4.14 7.55
N TYR A 17 -6.77 3.50 6.65
CA TYR A 17 -6.21 4.17 5.48
C TYR A 17 -7.29 4.83 4.62
N LYS A 18 -8.31 4.07 4.20
CA LYS A 18 -9.38 4.56 3.31
C LYS A 18 -10.14 5.74 3.91
N TYR A 19 -10.55 5.64 5.18
CA TYR A 19 -11.50 6.57 5.79
C TYR A 19 -10.82 7.74 6.52
N TYR A 20 -9.58 7.60 6.97
CA TYR A 20 -8.90 8.62 7.78
C TYR A 20 -7.62 9.14 7.14
N LEU A 21 -6.62 8.26 6.95
CA LEU A 21 -5.29 8.69 6.51
C LEU A 21 -5.30 9.22 5.08
N ARG A 22 -5.95 8.54 4.14
CA ARG A 22 -6.04 8.96 2.74
C ARG A 22 -6.74 10.31 2.60
N PRO A 23 -7.95 10.56 3.14
CA PRO A 23 -8.58 11.88 3.09
C PRO A 23 -7.73 12.98 3.73
N LEU A 24 -7.09 12.69 4.88
CA LEU A 24 -6.20 13.64 5.55
C LEU A 24 -4.98 14.00 4.67
N ALA A 25 -4.30 12.99 4.12
CA ALA A 25 -3.14 13.17 3.26
C ALA A 25 -3.49 13.91 1.96
N HIS A 26 -4.65 13.63 1.37
CA HIS A 26 -5.15 14.38 0.21
C HIS A 26 -5.46 15.83 0.56
N ARG A 27 -6.06 16.10 1.70
CA ARG A 27 -6.31 17.48 2.17
C ARG A 27 -5.01 18.25 2.40
N LEU A 28 -4.02 17.61 3.01
CA LEU A 28 -2.75 18.26 3.34
C LEU A 28 -1.84 18.43 2.13
N TYR A 29 -1.73 17.39 1.30
CA TYR A 29 -0.68 17.26 0.28
C TYR A 29 -1.18 16.88 -1.11
N GLY A 30 -2.49 16.70 -1.29
CA GLY A 30 -3.11 16.37 -2.56
C GLY A 30 -3.27 17.58 -3.48
N ASN A 31 -3.80 17.34 -4.68
CA ASN A 31 -3.98 18.37 -5.71
C ASN A 31 -5.36 19.04 -5.56
N SER A 32 -5.60 19.78 -4.47
CA SER A 32 -6.86 20.51 -4.28
C SER A 32 -6.67 22.02 -4.47
N SER A 33 -6.41 22.45 -5.71
CA SER A 33 -6.66 23.81 -6.26
C SER A 33 -5.81 24.06 -7.51
N THR A 34 -6.21 25.05 -8.30
CA THR A 34 -5.54 25.55 -9.52
C THR A 34 -4.13 26.10 -9.28
N THR A 35 -3.71 26.30 -8.02
CA THR A 35 -2.35 26.69 -7.64
C THR A 35 -1.86 25.83 -6.48
N LYS A 36 -1.02 24.83 -6.77
CA LYS A 36 -0.39 24.01 -5.71
C LYS A 36 0.43 24.90 -4.79
N VAL A 37 0.14 24.88 -3.50
CA VAL A 37 0.92 25.59 -2.49
C VAL A 37 2.35 25.04 -2.47
N LYS A 38 3.36 25.92 -2.46
CA LYS A 38 4.80 25.54 -2.51
C LYS A 38 5.16 24.44 -1.51
N HIS A 39 4.55 24.46 -0.32
CA HIS A 39 4.72 23.42 0.70
C HIS A 39 4.29 22.03 0.20
N GLN A 40 3.10 21.91 -0.40
CA GLN A 40 2.57 20.64 -0.93
C GLN A 40 3.48 20.09 -2.03
N GLN A 41 3.92 20.95 -2.95
CA GLN A 41 4.86 20.54 -4.00
C GLN A 41 6.18 20.02 -3.42
N ASN A 42 6.68 20.65 -2.35
CA ASN A 42 7.90 20.21 -1.69
C ASN A 42 7.72 18.85 -0.99
N VAL A 43 6.57 18.62 -0.36
CA VAL A 43 6.24 17.32 0.23
C VAL A 43 6.09 16.24 -0.84
N GLN A 44 5.35 16.51 -1.93
CA GLN A 44 5.21 15.58 -3.06
C GLN A 44 6.57 15.22 -3.67
N LYS A 45 7.47 16.21 -3.85
CA LYS A 45 8.84 15.97 -4.34
C LYS A 45 9.66 15.12 -3.38
N LEU A 46 9.57 15.36 -2.08
CA LEU A 46 10.23 14.55 -1.06
C LEU A 46 9.70 13.10 -1.07
N LEU A 47 8.38 12.92 -1.17
CA LEU A 47 7.76 11.60 -1.26
C LEU A 47 8.18 10.86 -2.53
N GLN A 48 8.26 11.55 -3.66
CA GLN A 48 8.75 10.99 -4.92
C GLN A 48 10.21 10.53 -4.85
N ILE A 49 11.07 11.28 -4.13
CA ILE A 49 12.45 10.87 -3.85
C ILE A 49 12.47 9.54 -3.10
N LEU A 50 11.72 9.43 -1.99
CA LEU A 50 11.63 8.19 -1.20
C LEU A 50 10.97 7.04 -1.97
N PHE A 51 10.01 7.35 -2.84
CA PHE A 51 9.33 6.36 -3.69
C PHE A 51 10.33 5.69 -4.64
N THR A 52 11.18 6.47 -5.28
CA THR A 52 12.11 5.96 -6.31
C THR A 52 13.45 5.46 -5.77
N ASN A 53 13.87 5.91 -4.58
CA ASN A 53 15.18 5.59 -4.00
C ASN A 53 15.11 4.65 -2.79
N GLY A 54 13.93 4.48 -2.17
CA GLY A 54 13.78 3.68 -0.96
C GLY A 54 14.30 4.38 0.28
N THR A 55 14.74 3.59 1.26
CA THR A 55 15.28 4.06 2.54
C THR A 55 16.46 5.00 2.34
N SER A 56 16.40 6.20 2.92
CA SER A 56 17.44 7.23 2.75
C SER A 56 17.51 8.16 3.96
N THR A 57 18.70 8.72 4.22
CA THR A 57 18.84 9.87 5.15
C THR A 57 18.42 11.16 4.45
N THR A 58 18.11 12.22 5.20
CA THR A 58 17.86 13.56 4.61
C THR A 58 19.03 14.07 3.79
N TRP A 59 20.25 13.68 4.15
CA TRP A 59 21.45 14.02 3.41
C TRP A 59 21.51 13.31 2.06
N ASP A 60 21.22 12.00 2.04
CA ASP A 60 21.19 11.21 0.80
C ASP A 60 20.11 11.73 -0.15
N MET A 61 18.93 12.09 0.38
CA MET A 61 17.87 12.73 -0.40
C MET A 61 18.33 14.03 -1.06
N ALA A 62 19.06 14.89 -0.34
CA ALA A 62 19.58 16.14 -0.87
C ALA A 62 20.65 15.94 -1.96
N LYS A 63 21.49 14.92 -1.79
CA LYS A 63 22.54 14.54 -2.76
C LYS A 63 22.01 14.10 -4.11
N ILE A 64 20.77 13.60 -4.21
CA ILE A 64 20.17 13.19 -5.49
C ILE A 64 20.15 14.34 -6.49
N LYS A 65 19.91 15.57 -6.02
CA LYS A 65 19.86 16.76 -6.89
C LYS A 65 21.17 17.55 -6.90
N PHE A 66 21.89 17.59 -5.79
CA PHE A 66 23.04 18.50 -5.59
C PHE A 66 24.34 17.73 -5.35
N HIS A 67 24.72 16.82 -6.24
CA HIS A 67 25.83 15.87 -5.99
C HIS A 67 27.15 16.54 -5.59
N ASN A 68 27.48 17.67 -6.22
CA ASN A 68 28.78 18.35 -6.06
C ASN A 68 28.70 19.67 -5.26
N ASP A 69 27.53 20.09 -4.79
CA ASP A 69 27.35 21.36 -4.07
C ASP A 69 27.01 21.10 -2.59
N ILE A 70 28.04 21.12 -1.75
CA ILE A 70 27.92 20.86 -0.31
C ILE A 70 27.04 21.91 0.38
N SER A 71 27.08 23.17 -0.06
CA SER A 71 26.30 24.25 0.54
C SER A 71 24.81 24.07 0.24
N ALA A 72 24.48 23.76 -1.02
CA ALA A 72 23.12 23.43 -1.42
C ALA A 72 22.60 22.16 -0.74
N ILE A 73 23.44 21.12 -0.58
CA ILE A 73 23.07 19.90 0.16
C ILE A 73 22.66 20.25 1.59
N ARG A 74 23.47 20.99 2.34
CA ARG A 74 23.18 21.36 3.74
C ARG A 74 21.86 22.14 3.85
N THR A 75 21.65 23.08 2.94
CA THR A 75 20.41 23.87 2.90
C THR A 75 19.21 22.97 2.66
N LYS A 76 19.30 22.09 1.65
CA LYS A 76 18.20 21.20 1.27
C LYS A 76 17.92 20.12 2.31
N GLU A 77 18.96 19.58 2.95
CA GLU A 77 18.84 18.64 4.06
C GLU A 77 18.00 19.23 5.21
N LYS A 78 18.29 20.49 5.60
CA LYS A 78 17.54 21.21 6.64
C LYS A 78 16.06 21.39 6.26
N GLU A 79 15.79 21.69 4.99
CA GLU A 79 14.41 21.73 4.48
C GLU A 79 13.72 20.38 4.57
N TYR A 80 14.36 19.29 4.12
CA TYR A 80 13.78 17.95 4.19
C TYR A 80 13.52 17.51 5.62
N ARG A 81 14.43 17.79 6.55
CA ARG A 81 14.23 17.49 7.97
C ARG A 81 12.98 18.17 8.54
N ARG A 82 12.75 19.44 8.19
CA ARG A 82 11.56 20.20 8.59
C ARG A 82 10.27 19.65 7.97
N LEU A 83 10.32 19.14 6.75
CA LEU A 83 9.15 18.50 6.11
C LEU A 83 8.85 17.14 6.76
N LEU A 84 9.88 16.36 7.07
CA LEU A 84 9.73 15.03 7.65
C LEU A 84 9.22 15.08 9.10
N ILE A 85 9.92 15.82 9.95
CA ILE A 85 9.71 15.82 11.41
C ILE A 85 8.77 16.96 11.84
N GLY A 86 8.51 17.93 10.97
CA GLY A 86 7.77 19.13 11.33
C GLY A 86 8.66 20.20 11.97
N ARG A 87 8.02 21.18 12.59
CA ARG A 87 8.71 22.31 13.24
C ARG A 87 7.92 22.80 14.42
N THR A 88 8.61 23.15 15.50
CA THR A 88 8.01 23.85 16.64
C THR A 88 8.44 25.32 16.59
N ASP A 89 7.46 26.23 16.49
CA ASP A 89 7.70 27.66 16.58
C ASP A 89 6.84 28.24 17.70
N ARG A 90 7.46 29.02 18.60
CA ARG A 90 6.76 29.73 19.69
C ARG A 90 5.79 28.82 20.48
N GLY A 91 6.21 27.60 20.80
CA GLY A 91 5.43 26.62 21.55
C GLY A 91 4.35 25.87 20.75
N ARG A 92 4.13 26.19 19.46
CA ARG A 92 3.20 25.45 18.59
C ARG A 92 3.97 24.51 17.66
N HIS A 93 3.63 23.23 17.71
CA HIS A 93 4.18 22.21 16.82
C HIS A 93 3.35 22.12 15.53
N SER A 94 4.01 22.28 14.39
CA SER A 94 3.46 22.00 13.06
C SER A 94 3.89 20.58 12.66
N PRO A 95 2.93 19.66 12.40
CA PRO A 95 3.25 18.27 12.12
C PRO A 95 4.01 18.12 10.81
N GLY A 96 4.95 17.18 10.80
CA GLY A 96 5.65 16.71 9.62
C GLY A 96 4.94 15.55 8.93
N VAL A 97 5.55 15.05 7.86
CA VAL A 97 5.05 13.88 7.11
C VAL A 97 5.09 12.59 7.93
N LEU A 98 6.01 12.50 8.90
CA LEU A 98 6.07 11.40 9.88
C LEU A 98 4.79 11.33 10.73
N ASP A 99 4.32 12.47 11.23
CA ASP A 99 3.13 12.53 12.10
C ASP A 99 1.84 12.16 11.36
N VAL A 100 1.82 12.33 10.03
CA VAL A 100 0.71 11.91 9.17
C VAL A 100 0.74 10.39 8.88
N GLY A 101 1.88 9.72 9.10
CA GLY A 101 2.03 8.29 8.88
C GLY A 101 2.32 7.87 7.43
N LEU A 102 2.76 8.80 6.57
CA LEU A 102 3.18 8.48 5.18
C LEU A 102 4.64 8.01 5.08
N ILE A 103 5.44 8.28 6.12
CA ILE A 103 6.85 7.93 6.20
C ILE A 103 7.09 7.31 7.58
N VAL A 104 8.09 6.43 7.66
CA VAL A 104 8.56 5.84 8.92
C VAL A 104 10.05 5.99 9.07
N LYS A 105 10.54 5.92 10.32
CA LYS A 105 11.95 5.77 10.61
C LYS A 105 12.36 4.32 10.39
N ASP A 106 13.44 4.10 9.65
CA ASP A 106 13.91 2.80 9.19
C ASP A 106 15.37 2.56 9.66
N GLY A 107 15.60 2.79 10.94
CA GLY A 107 16.92 2.65 11.55
C GLY A 107 17.81 3.89 11.38
N LYS A 108 19.12 3.67 11.48
CA LYS A 108 20.15 4.70 11.51
C LYS A 108 21.31 4.33 10.59
N SER A 109 21.80 5.31 9.84
CA SER A 109 23.02 5.20 9.05
C SER A 109 24.22 5.66 9.86
N TYR A 110 25.32 4.90 9.83
CA TYR A 110 26.58 5.20 10.51
C TYR A 110 27.70 5.63 9.55
N LYS A 111 27.38 5.86 8.26
CA LYS A 111 28.36 6.13 7.19
C LYS A 111 29.21 7.39 7.39
N LYS A 112 28.82 8.30 8.29
CA LYS A 112 29.48 9.61 8.50
C LYS A 112 29.93 9.83 9.95
N GLY A 113 30.26 8.77 10.67
CA GLY A 113 30.76 8.84 12.05
C GLY A 113 29.70 9.23 13.10
N SER A 114 28.64 9.94 12.72
CA SER A 114 27.47 10.22 13.56
C SER A 114 26.24 9.45 13.04
N PRO A 115 25.44 8.85 13.94
CA PRO A 115 24.21 8.19 13.58
C PRO A 115 23.21 9.19 12.98
N SER A 116 22.76 8.93 11.77
CA SER A 116 21.72 9.72 11.09
C SER A 116 20.46 8.88 10.88
N ASP A 117 19.30 9.40 11.27
CA ASP A 117 18.01 8.71 11.04
C ASP A 117 17.78 8.43 9.55
N GLN A 118 17.36 7.22 9.25
CA GLN A 118 16.94 6.80 7.92
C GLN A 118 15.41 6.80 7.85
N TYR A 119 14.90 7.18 6.67
CA TYR A 119 13.47 7.30 6.42
C TYR A 119 13.09 6.53 5.16
N ARG A 120 11.90 5.93 5.18
CA ARG A 120 11.29 5.29 4.00
C ARG A 120 9.79 5.56 3.97
N LEU A 121 9.15 5.31 2.83
CA LEU A 121 7.69 5.33 2.80
C LEU A 121 7.11 4.22 3.67
N SER A 122 6.05 4.54 4.41
CA SER A 122 5.16 3.51 4.97
C SER A 122 4.39 2.82 3.84
N LEU A 123 3.77 1.67 4.11
CA LEU A 123 2.83 1.05 3.16
C LEU A 123 1.71 2.03 2.76
N HIS A 124 1.18 2.83 3.70
CA HIS A 124 0.24 3.91 3.39
C HIS A 124 0.84 5.01 2.52
N GLY A 125 2.11 5.37 2.76
CA GLY A 125 2.86 6.30 1.94
C GLY A 125 3.02 5.83 0.49
N ILE A 126 3.31 4.53 0.30
CA ILE A 126 3.37 3.92 -1.03
C ILE A 126 2.01 4.01 -1.72
N LEU A 127 0.92 3.63 -1.03
CA LEU A 127 -0.43 3.74 -1.57
C LEU A 127 -0.76 5.19 -1.92
N TYR A 128 -0.54 6.13 -1.01
CA TYR A 128 -0.77 7.56 -1.26
C TYR A 128 0.00 8.06 -2.49
N CYS A 129 1.27 7.69 -2.62
CA CYS A 129 2.09 8.03 -3.78
C CYS A 129 1.50 7.46 -5.07
N LEU A 130 1.07 6.20 -5.09
CA LEU A 130 0.41 5.57 -6.23
C LEU A 130 -0.92 6.22 -6.63
N ASP A 131 -1.58 6.93 -5.71
CA ASP A 131 -2.83 7.65 -5.95
C ASP A 131 -2.59 9.07 -6.48
N VAL A 132 -1.67 9.82 -5.86
CA VAL A 132 -1.53 11.27 -6.07
C VAL A 132 -0.38 11.65 -7.00
N LEU A 133 0.69 10.86 -7.01
CA LEU A 133 1.82 11.12 -7.89
C LEU A 133 1.50 10.50 -9.25
N ASN A 134 1.55 11.29 -10.32
CA ASN A 134 1.40 10.83 -11.69
C ASN A 134 2.65 10.01 -12.11
N LEU A 135 2.78 8.80 -11.56
CA LEU A 135 3.96 7.95 -11.67
C LEU A 135 3.92 7.12 -12.96
N SER A 136 5.05 7.02 -13.63
CA SER A 136 5.22 6.11 -14.76
C SER A 136 5.39 4.66 -14.28
N HIS A 137 5.17 3.67 -15.17
CA HIS A 137 5.47 2.27 -14.86
C HIS A 137 6.93 2.08 -14.42
N LYS A 138 7.87 2.82 -15.04
CA LYS A 138 9.29 2.82 -14.66
C LYS A 138 9.52 3.29 -13.22
N ASP A 139 8.76 4.27 -12.74
CA ASP A 139 8.86 4.72 -11.35
C ASP A 139 8.31 3.66 -10.39
N VAL A 140 7.21 3.01 -10.76
CA VAL A 140 6.63 1.90 -9.99
C VAL A 140 7.62 0.73 -9.91
N GLU A 141 8.25 0.33 -11.01
CA GLU A 141 9.26 -0.74 -11.00
C GLU A 141 10.46 -0.41 -10.11
N LYS A 142 10.95 0.84 -10.14
CA LYS A 142 11.98 1.29 -9.20
C LYS A 142 11.52 1.13 -7.76
N MET A 143 10.32 1.59 -7.44
CA MET A 143 9.75 1.46 -6.09
C MET A 143 9.67 0.00 -5.67
N VAL A 144 9.10 -0.87 -6.51
CA VAL A 144 8.97 -2.30 -6.23
C VAL A 144 10.33 -2.91 -5.88
N SER A 145 11.39 -2.59 -6.63
CA SER A 145 12.73 -3.10 -6.34
C SER A 145 13.28 -2.67 -4.97
N LYS A 146 12.89 -1.49 -4.47
CA LYS A 146 13.34 -0.94 -3.19
C LYS A 146 12.53 -1.43 -2.00
N TYR A 147 11.25 -1.73 -2.21
CA TYR A 147 10.31 -2.12 -1.18
C TYR A 147 9.93 -3.62 -1.24
N SER A 148 10.70 -4.42 -1.97
CA SER A 148 10.48 -5.87 -2.15
C SER A 148 10.33 -6.62 -0.83
N ASN A 149 11.12 -6.26 0.18
CA ASN A 149 11.07 -6.89 1.51
C ASN A 149 9.87 -6.44 2.36
N ILE A 150 9.28 -5.29 2.07
CA ILE A 150 8.17 -4.71 2.84
C ILE A 150 6.82 -5.30 2.40
N LEU A 151 6.66 -5.59 1.11
CA LEU A 151 5.47 -6.23 0.55
C LEU A 151 5.87 -7.48 -0.25
N PRO A 152 6.41 -8.53 0.40
CA PRO A 152 7.11 -9.63 -0.26
C PRO A 152 6.25 -10.42 -1.24
N LYS A 153 4.96 -10.61 -0.94
CA LYS A 153 4.06 -11.39 -1.80
C LYS A 153 3.71 -10.68 -3.10
N ILE A 154 3.81 -9.34 -3.17
CA ILE A 154 3.56 -8.57 -4.40
C ILE A 154 4.88 -8.03 -4.96
N PHE A 155 5.59 -7.20 -4.21
CA PHE A 155 6.82 -6.55 -4.68
C PHE A 155 7.99 -7.53 -4.76
N GLY A 156 8.13 -8.42 -3.77
CA GLY A 156 9.15 -9.48 -3.82
C GLY A 156 8.94 -10.50 -4.96
N LYS A 157 7.72 -10.61 -5.46
CA LYS A 157 7.34 -11.51 -6.57
C LYS A 157 6.96 -10.75 -7.85
N TRP A 158 7.36 -9.49 -7.99
CA TRP A 158 6.85 -8.59 -9.03
C TRP A 158 7.11 -9.08 -10.46
N GLU A 159 8.35 -9.40 -10.80
CA GLU A 159 8.71 -9.90 -12.14
C GLU A 159 7.99 -11.22 -12.45
N TYR A 160 7.91 -12.10 -11.45
CA TYR A 160 7.16 -13.33 -11.55
C TYR A 160 5.66 -13.08 -11.83
N LEU A 161 5.01 -12.20 -11.08
CA LEU A 161 3.61 -11.84 -11.28
C LEU A 161 3.41 -11.19 -12.64
N LYS A 162 4.25 -10.22 -13.01
CA LYS A 162 4.18 -9.51 -14.30
C LYS A 162 4.28 -10.48 -15.48
N SER A 163 5.08 -11.54 -15.38
CA SER A 163 5.16 -12.58 -16.43
C SER A 163 3.88 -13.41 -16.61
N ILE A 164 2.97 -13.42 -15.62
CA ILE A 164 1.76 -14.25 -15.63
C ILE A 164 0.48 -13.41 -15.83
N ILE A 165 0.39 -12.28 -15.15
CA ILE A 165 -0.79 -11.41 -15.14
C ILE A 165 -0.59 -10.10 -15.91
N GLU A 166 0.60 -9.88 -16.48
CA GLU A 166 0.94 -8.73 -17.32
C GLU A 166 0.69 -7.41 -16.58
N ASP A 167 0.03 -6.44 -17.22
CA ASP A 167 -0.25 -5.12 -16.66
C ASP A 167 -1.21 -5.12 -15.46
N ASP A 168 -1.83 -6.27 -15.14
CA ASP A 168 -2.66 -6.37 -13.94
C ASP A 168 -1.86 -6.18 -12.64
N VAL A 169 -0.53 -6.31 -12.66
CA VAL A 169 0.32 -5.95 -11.51
C VAL A 169 0.15 -4.48 -11.10
N TYR A 170 -0.13 -3.59 -12.05
CA TYR A 170 -0.32 -2.16 -11.80
C TYR A 170 -1.70 -1.83 -11.22
N LYS A 171 -2.63 -2.81 -11.15
CA LYS A 171 -3.94 -2.64 -10.49
C LYS A 171 -3.83 -2.35 -8.99
N LEU A 172 -2.64 -2.46 -8.38
CA LEU A 172 -2.38 -1.90 -7.06
C LEU A 172 -2.71 -0.40 -6.97
N GLN A 173 -2.63 0.36 -8.07
CA GLN A 173 -3.10 1.75 -8.14
C GLN A 173 -4.62 1.91 -7.93
N ILE A 174 -5.39 0.83 -8.04
CA ILE A 174 -6.82 0.84 -7.76
C ILE A 174 -7.05 0.72 -6.25
N LEU A 175 -6.20 -0.06 -5.56
CA LEU A 175 -6.21 -0.13 -4.09
C LEU A 175 -5.97 1.25 -3.48
N SER A 176 -4.96 1.96 -4.00
CA SER A 176 -4.55 3.25 -3.47
C SER A 176 -5.64 4.32 -3.53
N LYS A 177 -6.58 4.19 -4.47
CA LYS A 177 -7.74 5.07 -4.66
C LYS A 177 -8.91 4.80 -3.69
N GLY A 178 -8.80 3.83 -2.78
CA GLY A 178 -9.72 3.65 -1.64
C GLY A 178 -10.63 2.43 -1.70
N LEU A 179 -10.07 1.22 -1.86
CA LEU A 179 -10.77 -0.08 -1.79
C LEU A 179 -12.12 -0.09 -2.54
N LEU A 180 -12.12 0.15 -3.85
CA LEU A 180 -13.34 0.27 -4.66
C LEU A 180 -14.28 -0.97 -4.66
N LEU A 181 -13.88 -2.10 -4.07
CA LEU A 181 -14.63 -3.36 -4.13
C LEU A 181 -15.45 -3.68 -2.88
N ASP A 182 -15.56 -2.76 -1.93
CA ASP A 182 -16.52 -2.88 -0.83
C ASP A 182 -17.94 -2.48 -1.23
N ASN A 183 -18.13 -1.98 -2.47
CA ASN A 183 -19.46 -1.67 -2.99
C ASN A 183 -20.12 -2.94 -3.57
N PRO A 184 -21.17 -3.49 -2.92
CA PRO A 184 -21.86 -4.69 -3.39
C PRO A 184 -22.46 -4.50 -4.80
N ASN A 185 -22.74 -3.26 -5.22
CA ASN A 185 -23.26 -2.97 -6.56
C ASN A 185 -22.22 -3.16 -7.67
N LEU A 186 -20.92 -3.11 -7.34
CA LEU A 186 -19.83 -3.33 -8.30
C LEU A 186 -19.49 -4.82 -8.49
N VAL A 187 -19.90 -5.68 -7.56
CA VAL A 187 -19.63 -7.12 -7.56
C VAL A 187 -20.93 -7.89 -7.83
N LYS A 188 -21.44 -7.79 -9.06
CA LYS A 188 -22.64 -8.52 -9.51
C LYS A 188 -22.32 -9.86 -10.20
N ASP A 189 -21.08 -10.34 -10.15
CA ASP A 189 -20.71 -11.62 -10.77
C ASP A 189 -20.78 -12.77 -9.77
N GLN A 190 -21.84 -13.58 -9.87
CA GLN A 190 -22.05 -14.76 -9.04
C GLN A 190 -21.09 -15.91 -9.34
N ARG A 191 -20.27 -15.83 -10.40
CA ARG A 191 -19.31 -16.89 -10.77
C ARG A 191 -18.04 -16.88 -9.91
N THR A 192 -17.84 -15.86 -9.08
CA THR A 192 -16.65 -15.75 -8.23
C THR A 192 -17.03 -15.29 -6.82
N PRO A 193 -16.35 -15.78 -5.77
CA PRO A 193 -16.58 -15.34 -4.40
C PRO A 193 -15.89 -14.00 -4.10
N LEU A 194 -15.83 -13.08 -5.06
CA LEU A 194 -15.06 -11.84 -4.95
C LEU A 194 -15.58 -10.98 -3.78
N TYR A 195 -16.91 -10.84 -3.67
CA TYR A 195 -17.53 -10.03 -2.63
C TYR A 195 -17.32 -10.62 -1.24
N GLU A 196 -17.49 -11.93 -1.13
CA GLU A 196 -17.30 -12.69 0.10
C GLU A 196 -15.85 -12.58 0.58
N LEU A 197 -14.88 -12.79 -0.32
CA LEU A 197 -13.46 -12.68 0.03
C LEU A 197 -13.08 -11.24 0.40
N MET A 198 -13.52 -10.24 -0.37
CA MET A 198 -13.28 -8.83 -0.03
C MET A 198 -13.90 -8.43 1.31
N SER A 199 -15.12 -8.87 1.57
CA SER A 199 -15.81 -8.63 2.85
C SER A 199 -15.10 -9.34 4.00
N TYR A 200 -14.61 -10.56 3.77
CA TYR A 200 -13.89 -11.32 4.77
C TYR A 200 -12.53 -10.71 5.14
N ILE A 201 -11.80 -10.11 4.19
CA ILE A 201 -10.59 -9.33 4.50
C ILE A 201 -10.90 -8.25 5.55
N ASN A 202 -12.03 -7.56 5.41
CA ASN A 202 -12.44 -6.50 6.33
C ASN A 202 -12.74 -7.07 7.72
N ILE A 203 -13.40 -8.23 7.76
CA ILE A 203 -13.76 -8.94 9.00
C ILE A 203 -12.50 -9.45 9.71
N LYS A 204 -11.60 -10.11 8.98
CA LYS A 204 -10.33 -10.67 9.50
C LYS A 204 -9.49 -9.61 10.19
N TYR A 205 -9.41 -8.41 9.62
CA TYR A 205 -8.59 -7.32 10.17
C TYR A 205 -9.37 -6.26 10.96
N ARG A 206 -10.66 -6.48 11.25
CA ARG A 206 -11.52 -5.48 11.91
C ARG A 206 -11.00 -5.05 13.29
N ARG A 207 -10.47 -6.00 14.07
CA ARG A 207 -9.94 -5.73 15.42
C ARG A 207 -8.65 -4.89 15.41
N TYR A 208 -7.97 -4.83 14.27
CA TYR A 208 -6.72 -4.08 14.07
C TYR A 208 -6.96 -2.75 13.36
N TYR A 209 -8.12 -2.12 13.60
CA TYR A 209 -8.54 -0.91 12.91
C TYR A 209 -7.53 0.23 13.08
N GLU A 210 -7.22 0.56 14.34
CA GLU A 210 -6.36 1.68 14.72
C GLU A 210 -4.88 1.32 14.72
N SER A 211 -4.56 0.06 15.05
CA SER A 211 -3.20 -0.44 15.18
C SER A 211 -3.07 -1.84 14.59
N ILE A 212 -2.21 -1.97 13.58
CA ILE A 212 -1.81 -3.21 12.90
C ILE A 212 -0.29 -3.20 12.73
N SER A 213 0.36 -4.36 12.76
CA SER A 213 1.79 -4.45 12.44
C SER A 213 2.02 -4.20 10.95
N GLU A 214 3.21 -3.75 10.55
CA GLU A 214 3.51 -3.55 9.12
C GLU A 214 3.41 -4.86 8.33
N LYS A 215 3.81 -5.98 8.96
CA LYS A 215 3.69 -7.32 8.38
C LYS A 215 2.23 -7.68 8.09
N ASP A 216 1.34 -7.48 9.06
CA ASP A 216 -0.08 -7.80 8.90
C ASP A 216 -0.78 -6.86 7.90
N LEU A 217 -0.36 -5.58 7.85
CA LEU A 217 -0.82 -4.65 6.81
C LEU A 217 -0.35 -5.09 5.42
N ALA A 218 0.89 -5.55 5.30
CA ALA A 218 1.42 -6.12 4.05
C ALA A 218 0.63 -7.36 3.63
N GLU A 219 0.24 -8.22 4.58
CA GLU A 219 -0.63 -9.37 4.31
C GLU A 219 -2.02 -8.94 3.87
N GLN A 220 -2.63 -7.95 4.54
CA GLN A 220 -3.93 -7.42 4.15
C GLN A 220 -3.92 -6.85 2.73
N ILE A 221 -2.89 -6.08 2.36
CA ILE A 221 -2.68 -5.58 0.99
C ILE A 221 -2.52 -6.74 0.01
N SER A 222 -1.80 -7.78 0.40
CA SER A 222 -1.58 -8.97 -0.44
C SER A 222 -2.88 -9.72 -0.71
N TYR A 223 -3.68 -10.00 0.32
CA TYR A 223 -5.00 -10.62 0.14
C TYR A 223 -5.88 -9.78 -0.77
N TRP A 224 -5.92 -8.46 -0.54
CA TRP A 224 -6.69 -7.56 -1.39
C TRP A 224 -6.26 -7.66 -2.86
N PHE A 225 -4.96 -7.63 -3.13
CA PHE A 225 -4.42 -7.67 -4.50
C PHE A 225 -4.81 -8.97 -5.23
N TYR A 226 -4.60 -10.12 -4.62
CA TYR A 226 -4.93 -11.41 -5.25
C TYR A 226 -6.44 -11.60 -5.39
N THR A 227 -7.22 -11.21 -4.38
CA THR A 227 -8.68 -11.24 -4.48
C THR A 227 -9.18 -10.27 -5.57
N TYR A 228 -8.54 -9.11 -5.74
CA TYR A 228 -8.87 -8.15 -6.80
C TYR A 228 -8.68 -8.71 -8.21
N LEU A 229 -7.82 -9.72 -8.41
CA LEU A 229 -7.69 -10.38 -9.72
C LEU A 229 -8.98 -11.09 -10.16
N LEU A 230 -9.89 -11.41 -9.22
CA LEU A 230 -11.23 -11.90 -9.52
C LEU A 230 -12.16 -10.80 -10.03
N TYR A 231 -11.81 -9.53 -9.92
CA TYR A 231 -12.62 -8.45 -10.45
C TYR A 231 -12.49 -8.32 -11.97
N GLN A 232 -13.63 -8.35 -12.64
CA GLN A 232 -13.76 -7.99 -14.05
C GLN A 232 -14.74 -6.84 -14.18
N ARG A 233 -14.26 -5.71 -14.73
CA ARG A 233 -15.15 -4.66 -15.18
C ARG A 233 -15.97 -5.24 -16.34
N LYS A 234 -17.29 -5.26 -16.21
CA LYS A 234 -18.19 -5.59 -17.31
C LYS A 234 -17.96 -4.57 -18.43
N THR A 235 -17.08 -4.88 -19.38
CA THR A 235 -17.00 -4.14 -20.63
C THR A 235 -18.22 -4.58 -21.44
N SER A 236 -19.15 -3.64 -21.61
CA SER A 236 -20.21 -3.78 -22.60
C SER A 236 -19.56 -4.13 -23.94
N LYS A 237 -19.95 -5.27 -24.53
CA LYS A 237 -19.50 -5.82 -25.84
C LYS A 237 -18.39 -6.88 -25.83
N ALA A 238 -18.08 -7.55 -24.71
CA ALA A 238 -17.34 -8.82 -24.80
C ALA A 238 -18.32 -9.96 -25.14
N ASN A 239 -18.32 -10.34 -26.43
CA ASN A 239 -19.03 -11.48 -26.97
C ASN A 239 -19.01 -12.67 -26.01
N SER A 240 -20.21 -13.18 -25.72
CA SER A 240 -20.46 -14.45 -25.07
C SER A 240 -19.79 -15.58 -25.86
N ASN A 241 -18.54 -15.91 -25.56
CA ASN A 241 -17.90 -17.08 -26.14
C ASN A 241 -17.13 -17.88 -25.08
N LYS A 242 -17.75 -19.01 -24.69
CA LYS A 242 -17.14 -20.35 -24.60
C LYS A 242 -15.95 -20.62 -23.65
N THR A 243 -15.76 -19.87 -22.57
CA THR A 243 -14.87 -20.35 -21.48
C THR A 243 -15.68 -20.62 -20.21
N LYS A 244 -15.68 -21.89 -19.74
CA LYS A 244 -16.36 -22.29 -18.49
C LYS A 244 -15.75 -21.60 -17.26
N THR A 245 -14.47 -21.23 -17.33
CA THR A 245 -13.69 -20.74 -16.18
C THR A 245 -13.46 -19.23 -16.27
N HIS A 246 -13.84 -18.50 -15.21
CA HIS A 246 -13.65 -17.05 -15.10
C HIS A 246 -12.17 -16.64 -15.27
N LEU A 247 -11.87 -15.64 -16.12
CA LEU A 247 -10.48 -15.23 -16.45
C LEU A 247 -9.63 -14.92 -15.20
N GLY A 248 -10.20 -14.26 -14.20
CA GLY A 248 -9.50 -13.98 -12.94
C GLY A 248 -9.09 -15.26 -12.17
N VAL A 249 -9.93 -16.30 -12.24
CA VAL A 249 -9.63 -17.61 -11.65
C VAL A 249 -8.49 -18.28 -12.43
N GLN A 250 -8.51 -18.19 -13.77
CA GLN A 250 -7.42 -18.72 -14.60
C GLN A 250 -6.08 -18.03 -14.30
N LYS A 251 -6.08 -16.70 -14.11
CA LYS A 251 -4.89 -15.94 -13.72
C LYS A 251 -4.34 -16.42 -12.37
N LEU A 252 -5.20 -16.53 -11.36
CA LEU A 252 -4.82 -17.05 -10.05
C LEU A 252 -4.30 -18.49 -10.12
N GLN A 253 -4.94 -19.37 -10.89
CA GLN A 253 -4.47 -20.73 -11.09
C GLN A 253 -3.06 -20.79 -11.70
N ARG A 254 -2.76 -19.92 -12.69
CA ARG A 254 -1.42 -19.85 -13.29
C ARG A 254 -0.36 -19.38 -12.30
N VAL A 255 -0.69 -18.38 -11.48
CA VAL A 255 0.16 -17.93 -10.36
C VAL A 255 0.38 -19.10 -9.40
N PHE A 256 -0.67 -19.68 -8.84
CA PHE A 256 -0.54 -20.72 -7.82
C PHE A 256 0.03 -22.05 -8.33
N LYS A 257 0.08 -22.29 -9.64
CA LYS A 257 0.70 -23.50 -10.22
C LYS A 257 2.22 -23.53 -10.05
N ARG A 258 2.89 -22.37 -10.09
CA ARG A 258 4.36 -22.29 -10.06
C ARG A 258 4.93 -21.85 -8.71
N ASP A 259 4.07 -21.45 -7.78
CA ASP A 259 4.45 -20.93 -6.46
C ASP A 259 3.59 -21.59 -5.38
N ILE A 260 4.10 -22.69 -4.82
CA ILE A 260 3.38 -23.54 -3.87
C ILE A 260 3.16 -22.79 -2.55
N GLU A 261 4.18 -22.08 -2.05
CA GLU A 261 4.09 -21.30 -0.81
C GLU A 261 2.99 -20.24 -0.91
N LEU A 262 2.94 -19.50 -2.02
CA LEU A 262 1.90 -18.50 -2.26
C LEU A 262 0.52 -19.15 -2.41
N SER A 263 0.45 -20.31 -3.07
CA SER A 263 -0.77 -21.10 -3.24
C SER A 263 -1.35 -21.53 -1.90
N ASP A 264 -0.52 -22.09 -1.01
CA ASP A 264 -0.95 -22.62 0.27
C ASP A 264 -1.38 -21.49 1.22
N TRP A 265 -0.62 -20.39 1.26
CA TRP A 265 -1.00 -19.18 1.99
C TRP A 265 -2.36 -18.62 1.56
N TYR A 266 -2.63 -18.53 0.25
CA TYR A 266 -3.90 -17.98 -0.23
C TYR A 266 -5.07 -18.97 -0.03
N LYS A 267 -4.81 -20.28 -0.16
CA LYS A 267 -5.81 -21.33 0.13
C LYS A 267 -6.21 -21.35 1.60
N GLU A 268 -5.26 -21.13 2.52
CA GLU A 268 -5.56 -21.03 3.95
C GLU A 268 -6.55 -19.89 4.21
N PHE A 269 -6.28 -18.69 3.69
CA PHE A 269 -7.21 -17.56 3.73
C PHE A 269 -8.58 -17.88 3.10
N PHE A 270 -8.60 -18.60 1.99
CA PHE A 270 -9.85 -19.00 1.35
C PHE A 270 -10.67 -19.95 2.25
N LYS A 271 -10.03 -20.93 2.89
CA LYS A 271 -10.68 -21.86 3.82
C LYS A 271 -11.19 -21.15 5.07
N GLU A 272 -10.41 -20.20 5.61
CA GLU A 272 -10.85 -19.37 6.72
C GLU A 272 -12.14 -18.60 6.37
N ALA A 273 -12.19 -17.99 5.19
CA ALA A 273 -13.38 -17.28 4.70
C ALA A 273 -14.57 -18.23 4.55
N GLU A 274 -14.35 -19.40 3.93
CA GLU A 274 -15.38 -20.42 3.75
C GLU A 274 -15.98 -20.87 5.08
N ASN A 275 -15.15 -21.19 6.07
CA ASN A 275 -15.58 -21.59 7.40
C ASN A 275 -16.40 -20.48 8.08
N TYR A 276 -15.91 -19.24 8.02
CA TYR A 276 -16.61 -18.09 8.60
C TYR A 276 -18.04 -17.94 8.05
N TYR A 277 -18.22 -18.06 6.73
CA TYR A 277 -19.54 -17.92 6.11
C TYR A 277 -20.44 -19.13 6.37
N LYS A 278 -19.89 -20.34 6.43
CA LYS A 278 -20.64 -21.55 6.84
C LYS A 278 -21.18 -21.39 8.26
N ASP A 279 -20.33 -20.99 9.20
CA ASP A 279 -20.70 -20.79 10.61
C ASP A 279 -21.78 -19.72 10.75
N ARG A 280 -21.64 -18.60 10.04
CA ARG A 280 -22.63 -17.52 10.07
C ARG A 280 -23.97 -17.95 9.47
N THR A 281 -23.95 -18.74 8.41
CA THR A 281 -25.16 -19.30 7.80
C THR A 281 -25.86 -20.26 8.76
N ASN A 282 -25.10 -21.14 9.43
CA ASN A 282 -25.63 -22.05 10.44
C ASN A 282 -26.23 -21.30 11.63
N MET A 283 -25.57 -20.23 12.10
CA MET A 283 -26.09 -19.37 13.17
C MET A 283 -27.44 -18.73 12.80
N ILE A 284 -27.60 -18.27 11.57
CA ILE A 284 -28.88 -17.71 11.09
C ILE A 284 -29.95 -18.80 11.03
N LYS A 285 -29.65 -19.97 10.46
CA LYS A 285 -30.59 -21.10 10.39
C LYS A 285 -31.04 -21.57 11.78
N ASN A 286 -30.13 -21.54 12.76
CA ASN A 286 -30.40 -21.99 14.12
C ASN A 286 -30.92 -20.87 15.04
N SER A 287 -31.20 -19.67 14.51
CA SER A 287 -31.59 -18.52 15.33
C SER A 287 -33.02 -18.59 15.86
N GLY A 288 -33.86 -19.48 15.32
CA GLY A 288 -35.28 -19.58 15.69
C GLY A 288 -36.11 -18.36 15.28
N ILE A 289 -35.54 -17.42 14.51
CA ILE A 289 -36.24 -16.26 13.95
C ILE A 289 -37.09 -16.68 12.73
N PHE A 290 -36.84 -17.89 12.19
CA PHE A 290 -37.61 -18.54 11.14
C PHE A 290 -37.70 -20.04 11.41
#